data_AF-A0ABD0X7W3-F1
#
_entry.id   AF-A0ABD0X7W3-F1
#
_cell.length_a   1.000
_cell.length_b   1.000
_cell.length_c   1.000
_cell.angle_alpha   90.00
_cell.angle_beta   90.00
_cell.angle_gamma   90.00
#
_symmetry.space_group_name_H-M   'P 1'
#
loop_
_entity.id
_entity.type
_entity.pdbx_description
1 polymer ?
#
loop_
_entity_poly.entity_id
_entity_poly.type
_entity_poly.pdbx_seq_one_letter_code
_entity_poly.pdbx_strand_id
1 'polypeptide(L)'
;MESSATALVLCSLLWTVSAQVPVVSVEPRAVGVRLGESVSFRCRVVSGAQPIRLEWKRTNNNPLLDNAKIGPDGNVITITNTRIGNQGQYRCMATNSAGRVTATALLTIKHSPNVQVTPAGPLQIRLGDPVSLECSATGKPRPTITWQRNGLPLVTTTIEDTNIVQVAAAGPDDAGVYMCQAQNSEGIAEVKVEVTVDGGQNVGTAPMASVSTTDLTAVEGGTVTMQCQASGSPHPVISWSKLRAPLPWQHTVEGGVLTLTGLGRQDSGQYICNATNIHGYSEAYTQLEVDSPPYTTILHDQVRLRPGDSLHLQCLAHGSHPITFHWTRVGRATMPARADTTKNGQLLIGQVKIVDSGTYKCVATNHVGSSEAKAKVTVKV
;
A
#
# COMPACT_ATOMS: atom_id res chain seq x y z
N MET A 1 -67.56 50.06 93.59
CA MET A 1 -67.83 48.84 94.39
C MET A 1 -68.37 47.81 93.41
N GLU A 2 -67.79 46.67 93.10
CA GLU A 2 -66.54 45.99 93.40
C GLU A 2 -66.51 44.84 92.38
N SER A 3 -65.32 44.39 91.99
CA SER A 3 -65.09 43.04 91.43
C SER A 3 -65.60 42.73 90.00
N SER A 4 -64.98 43.33 88.98
CA SER A 4 -65.03 42.80 87.59
C SER A 4 -63.63 42.59 86.96
N ALA A 5 -62.57 42.57 87.77
CA ALA A 5 -61.19 42.58 87.27
C ALA A 5 -60.30 41.43 87.75
N THR A 6 -60.84 40.44 88.48
CA THR A 6 -60.04 39.33 89.04
C THR A 6 -60.41 37.94 88.53
N ALA A 7 -61.34 37.83 87.57
CA ALA A 7 -61.72 36.55 86.94
C ALA A 7 -61.17 36.35 85.51
N LEU A 8 -60.43 37.32 84.95
CA LEU A 8 -59.83 37.22 83.61
C LEU A 8 -58.30 37.11 83.61
N VAL A 9 -57.65 37.06 84.78
CA VAL A 9 -56.17 36.98 84.91
C VAL A 9 -55.71 35.58 85.36
N LEU A 10 -56.58 34.57 85.29
CA LEU A 10 -56.22 33.16 85.45
C LEU A 10 -56.33 32.36 84.14
N CYS A 11 -56.44 33.05 83.00
CA CYS A 11 -56.42 32.45 81.67
C CYS A 11 -55.34 33.05 80.76
N SER A 12 -54.18 33.44 81.31
CA SER A 12 -53.04 33.93 80.52
C SER A 12 -51.68 33.40 80.97
N LEU A 13 -51.66 32.33 81.79
CA LEU A 13 -50.45 31.59 82.17
C LEU A 13 -50.39 30.18 81.55
N LEU A 14 -51.15 29.93 80.49
CA LEU A 14 -51.13 28.66 79.76
C LEU A 14 -50.58 28.87 78.34
N TRP A 15 -49.29 28.57 78.21
CA TRP A 15 -48.63 28.10 76.98
C TRP A 15 -48.69 29.05 75.77
N THR A 16 -47.82 30.06 75.74
CA THR A 16 -47.22 30.42 74.44
C THR A 16 -46.34 29.26 74.00
N VAL A 17 -46.87 28.32 73.20
CA VAL A 17 -46.03 27.39 72.44
C VAL A 17 -45.18 28.27 71.54
N SER A 18 -43.90 28.44 71.90
CA SER A 18 -42.96 29.20 71.08
C SER A 18 -42.95 28.59 69.68
N ALA A 19 -43.36 29.37 68.68
CA ALA A 19 -43.38 28.97 67.28
C ALA A 19 -41.93 28.84 66.80
N GLN A 20 -41.34 27.66 67.03
CA GLN A 20 -39.96 27.38 66.69
C GLN A 20 -39.89 26.57 65.39
N VAL A 21 -39.20 27.10 64.37
CA VAL A 21 -38.89 26.37 63.13
C VAL A 21 -38.15 25.06 63.44
N PRO A 22 -38.31 24.00 62.63
CA PRO A 22 -37.62 22.74 62.88
C PRO A 22 -36.10 22.91 62.76
N VAL A 23 -35.35 22.10 63.49
CA VAL A 23 -33.92 21.90 63.29
C VAL A 23 -33.73 20.45 62.88
N VAL A 24 -33.13 20.22 61.71
CA VAL A 24 -32.92 18.87 61.18
C VAL A 24 -31.49 18.63 60.74
N SER A 25 -31.07 17.37 60.82
CA SER A 25 -29.80 16.89 60.30
C SER A 25 -30.01 15.64 59.45
N VAL A 26 -29.12 15.39 58.49
CA VAL A 26 -29.11 14.15 57.72
C VAL A 26 -27.85 13.35 58.04
N GLU A 27 -28.03 12.06 58.34
CA GLU A 27 -26.95 11.11 58.58
C GLU A 27 -27.04 9.92 57.61
N PRO A 28 -25.92 9.52 56.98
CA PRO A 28 -24.64 10.23 56.92
C PRO A 28 -24.72 11.52 56.06
N ARG A 29 -23.87 12.53 56.35
CA ARG A 29 -23.80 13.78 55.55
C ARG A 29 -23.22 13.56 54.15
N ALA A 30 -22.34 12.58 54.00
CA ALA A 30 -21.81 12.13 52.73
C ALA A 30 -21.48 10.65 52.81
N VAL A 31 -21.76 9.90 51.74
CA VAL A 31 -21.44 8.48 51.66
C VAL A 31 -21.07 8.11 50.24
N GLY A 32 -20.06 7.27 50.10
CA GLY A 32 -19.65 6.68 48.83
C GLY A 32 -19.88 5.17 48.86
N VAL A 33 -20.83 4.68 48.08
CA VAL A 33 -21.19 3.25 47.98
C VAL A 33 -20.82 2.70 46.61
N ARG A 34 -20.55 1.39 46.52
CA ARG A 34 -20.26 0.75 45.24
C ARG A 34 -21.52 0.62 44.40
N LEU A 35 -21.38 0.66 43.08
CA LEU A 35 -22.48 0.41 42.14
C LEU A 35 -23.20 -0.91 42.50
N GLY A 36 -24.52 -0.87 42.62
CA GLY A 36 -25.36 -2.01 43.01
C GLY A 36 -25.58 -2.16 44.51
N GLU A 37 -24.81 -1.50 45.37
CA GLU A 37 -25.07 -1.51 46.82
C GLU A 37 -26.31 -0.68 47.16
N SER A 38 -26.85 -0.91 48.36
CA SER A 38 -27.98 -0.15 48.89
C SER A 38 -27.50 0.82 49.97
N VAL A 39 -28.14 1.98 50.06
CA VAL A 39 -27.79 3.03 51.02
C VAL A 39 -29.04 3.67 51.59
N SER A 40 -28.97 4.15 52.83
CA SER A 40 -30.05 4.94 53.42
C SER A 40 -29.52 6.24 54.02
N PHE A 41 -30.32 7.30 53.90
CA PHE A 41 -30.11 8.56 54.60
C PHE A 41 -31.25 8.74 55.60
N ARG A 42 -30.91 9.10 56.83
CA ARG A 42 -31.87 9.38 57.90
C ARG A 42 -31.88 10.88 58.19
N CYS A 43 -33.05 11.47 58.11
CA CYS A 43 -33.33 12.82 58.55
C CYS A 43 -33.75 12.79 60.02
N ARG A 44 -32.93 13.33 60.90
CA ARG A 44 -33.22 13.47 62.33
C ARG A 44 -33.77 14.86 62.60
N VAL A 45 -34.91 14.91 63.26
CA VAL A 45 -35.44 16.14 63.85
C VAL A 45 -34.77 16.33 65.21
N VAL A 46 -33.98 17.40 65.34
CA VAL A 46 -33.25 17.75 66.55
C VAL A 46 -34.14 18.53 67.51
N SER A 47 -34.93 19.48 66.99
CA SER A 47 -35.89 20.28 67.75
C SER A 47 -36.93 20.93 66.82
N GLY A 48 -37.97 21.54 67.39
CA GLY A 48 -39.03 22.27 66.66
C GLY A 48 -40.43 21.98 67.19
N ALA A 49 -41.35 22.92 66.97
CA ALA A 49 -42.76 22.73 67.34
C ALA A 49 -43.43 21.68 66.45
N GLN A 50 -44.19 20.76 67.05
CA GLN A 50 -44.97 19.72 66.35
C GLN A 50 -46.31 20.29 65.83
N PRO A 51 -46.92 19.70 64.77
CA PRO A 51 -46.44 18.57 63.97
C PRO A 51 -45.42 18.99 62.90
N ILE A 52 -44.36 18.19 62.72
CA ILE A 52 -43.32 18.42 61.70
C ILE A 52 -43.51 17.45 60.53
N ARG A 53 -43.68 17.98 59.32
CA ARG A 53 -43.75 17.19 58.09
C ARG A 53 -42.39 17.11 57.42
N LEU A 54 -41.95 15.90 57.08
CA LEU A 54 -40.71 15.63 56.35
C LEU A 54 -40.99 15.32 54.87
N GLU A 55 -40.09 15.77 54.00
CA GLU A 55 -40.12 15.49 52.57
C GLU A 55 -38.70 15.32 52.02
N TRP A 56 -38.46 14.28 51.23
CA TRP A 56 -37.18 14.07 50.55
C TRP A 56 -37.25 14.45 49.08
N LYS A 57 -36.22 15.15 48.61
CA LYS A 57 -36.03 15.48 47.19
C LYS A 57 -34.56 15.41 46.80
N ARG A 58 -34.27 15.32 45.51
CA ARG A 58 -32.92 15.64 45.00
C ARG A 58 -32.74 17.16 45.03
N THR A 59 -31.53 17.63 45.34
CA THR A 59 -31.24 19.07 45.39
C THR A 59 -31.37 19.73 44.01
N ASN A 60 -31.08 18.99 42.94
CA ASN A 60 -31.24 19.46 41.55
C ASN A 60 -32.69 19.44 41.04
N ASN A 61 -33.68 19.18 41.91
CA ASN A 61 -35.10 19.05 41.58
C ASN A 61 -35.47 17.94 40.58
N ASN A 62 -34.52 17.08 40.17
CA ASN A 62 -34.86 15.88 39.42
C ASN A 62 -35.72 14.95 40.29
N PRO A 63 -36.65 14.18 39.68
CA PRO A 63 -37.42 13.19 40.42
C PRO A 63 -36.49 12.17 41.09
N LEU A 64 -36.94 11.65 42.23
CA LEU A 64 -36.33 10.46 42.82
C LEU A 64 -36.48 9.31 41.81
N LEU A 65 -35.42 8.50 41.68
CA LEU A 65 -35.46 7.34 40.80
C LEU A 65 -36.36 6.25 41.40
N ASP A 66 -36.80 5.33 40.55
CA ASP A 66 -37.65 4.17 40.88
C ASP A 66 -37.13 3.32 42.05
N ASN A 67 -35.82 3.25 42.19
CA ASN A 67 -35.13 2.50 43.23
C ASN A 67 -34.93 3.25 44.55
N ALA A 68 -35.42 4.49 44.66
CA ALA A 68 -35.37 5.30 45.88
C ALA A 68 -36.75 5.33 46.55
N LYS A 69 -36.86 4.72 47.74
CA LYS A 69 -38.10 4.61 48.51
C LYS A 69 -38.00 5.37 49.82
N ILE A 70 -39.01 6.17 50.12
CA ILE A 70 -39.14 6.87 51.41
C ILE A 70 -39.91 5.96 52.37
N GLY A 71 -39.40 5.80 53.59
CA GLY A 71 -40.05 5.02 54.65
C GLY A 71 -41.38 5.63 55.12
N PRO A 72 -42.20 4.87 55.84
CA PRO A 72 -43.55 5.29 56.25
C PRO A 72 -43.56 6.59 57.07
N ASP A 73 -42.55 6.81 57.92
CA ASP A 73 -42.43 8.01 58.76
C ASP A 73 -41.82 9.22 58.02
N GLY A 74 -41.47 9.09 56.73
CA GLY A 74 -40.81 10.12 55.93
C GLY A 74 -39.36 10.44 56.35
N ASN A 75 -38.89 9.89 57.47
CA ASN A 75 -37.59 10.22 58.08
C ASN A 75 -36.40 9.49 57.42
N VAL A 76 -36.62 8.42 56.67
CA VAL A 76 -35.57 7.65 56.00
C VAL A 76 -35.87 7.54 54.51
N ILE A 77 -34.87 7.79 53.69
CA ILE A 77 -34.88 7.42 52.27
C ILE A 77 -33.87 6.30 52.05
N THR A 78 -34.32 5.22 51.42
CA THR A 78 -33.50 4.06 51.07
C THR A 78 -33.40 3.94 49.56
N ILE A 79 -32.17 3.87 49.05
CA ILE A 79 -31.88 3.68 47.63
C ILE A 79 -31.29 2.29 47.50
N THR A 80 -32.03 1.38 46.85
CA THR A 80 -31.61 -0.01 46.64
C THR A 80 -30.98 -0.20 45.27
N ASN A 81 -30.02 -1.11 45.13
CA ASN A 81 -29.38 -1.41 43.83
C ASN A 81 -28.94 -0.13 43.09
N THR A 82 -28.02 0.60 43.70
CA THR A 82 -27.62 1.94 43.22
C THR A 82 -27.05 1.91 41.80
N ARG A 83 -27.43 2.90 41.00
CA ARG A 83 -27.00 3.15 39.61
C ARG A 83 -26.23 4.47 39.55
N ILE A 84 -25.43 4.71 38.51
CA ILE A 84 -24.69 5.98 38.34
C ILE A 84 -25.64 7.20 38.43
N GLY A 85 -26.84 7.09 37.88
CA GLY A 85 -27.88 8.14 37.95
C GLY A 85 -28.38 8.46 39.38
N ASN A 86 -28.16 7.60 40.37
CA ASN A 86 -28.47 7.90 41.77
C ASN A 86 -27.48 8.90 42.40
N GLN A 87 -26.31 9.12 41.80
CA GLN A 87 -25.30 10.05 42.33
C GLN A 87 -25.84 11.48 42.44
N GLY A 88 -25.54 12.16 43.54
CA GLY A 88 -25.85 13.57 43.73
C GLY A 88 -26.26 13.90 45.16
N GLN A 89 -26.76 15.12 45.36
CA GLN A 89 -27.22 15.58 46.66
C GLN A 89 -28.71 15.30 46.85
N TYR A 90 -29.04 14.76 48.01
CA TYR A 90 -30.39 14.54 48.51
C TYR A 90 -30.67 15.53 49.63
N ARG A 91 -31.85 16.12 49.67
CA ARG A 91 -32.27 17.06 50.71
C ARG A 91 -33.52 16.57 51.42
N CYS A 92 -33.46 16.56 52.74
CA CYS A 92 -34.63 16.45 53.61
C CYS A 92 -35.13 17.85 53.93
N MET A 93 -36.42 18.09 53.70
CA MET A 93 -37.09 19.33 54.02
C MET A 93 -38.06 19.09 55.18
N ALA A 94 -37.93 19.86 56.25
CA ALA A 94 -38.80 19.79 57.41
C ALA A 94 -39.63 21.07 57.50
N THR A 95 -40.95 20.92 57.62
CA THR A 95 -41.90 22.04 57.65
C THR A 95 -42.82 21.92 58.86
N ASN A 96 -43.00 23.01 59.59
CA ASN A 96 -44.07 23.19 60.58
C ASN A 96 -44.74 24.56 60.39
N SER A 97 -45.62 24.97 61.32
CA SER A 97 -46.32 26.26 61.27
C SER A 97 -45.40 27.48 61.32
N ALA A 98 -44.19 27.34 61.88
CA ALA A 98 -43.23 28.43 62.00
C ALA A 98 -42.36 28.60 60.73
N GLY A 99 -42.22 27.57 59.89
CA GLY A 99 -41.45 27.67 58.65
C GLY A 99 -40.91 26.35 58.11
N ARG A 100 -40.00 26.45 57.14
CA ARG A 100 -39.36 25.32 56.43
C ARG A 100 -37.84 25.43 56.49
N VAL A 101 -37.19 24.32 56.84
CA VAL A 101 -35.72 24.18 56.81
C VAL A 101 -35.31 22.98 55.96
N THR A 102 -34.05 22.95 55.53
CA THR A 102 -33.51 21.86 54.72
C THR A 102 -32.14 21.40 55.21
N ALA A 103 -31.91 20.09 55.22
CA ALA A 103 -30.60 19.49 55.41
C ALA A 103 -30.26 18.57 54.22
N THR A 104 -28.99 18.53 53.83
CA THR A 104 -28.53 17.82 52.63
C THR A 104 -27.56 16.69 52.96
N ALA A 105 -27.51 15.70 52.07
CA ALA A 105 -26.50 14.65 52.07
C ALA A 105 -26.03 14.32 50.66
N LEU A 106 -24.74 14.03 50.51
CA LEU A 106 -24.11 13.70 49.24
C LEU A 106 -23.98 12.18 49.06
N LEU A 107 -24.59 11.63 48.02
CA LEU A 107 -24.36 10.27 47.55
C LEU A 107 -23.35 10.26 46.41
N THR A 108 -22.25 9.55 46.59
CA THR A 108 -21.29 9.22 45.53
C THR A 108 -21.39 7.75 45.17
N ILE A 109 -21.44 7.44 43.88
CA ILE A 109 -21.44 6.05 43.39
C ILE A 109 -20.03 5.70 42.91
N LYS A 110 -19.36 4.82 43.66
CA LYS A 110 -18.04 4.28 43.32
C LYS A 110 -18.19 3.17 42.29
N HIS A 111 -17.39 3.21 41.24
CA HIS A 111 -17.41 2.24 40.16
C HIS A 111 -16.04 2.13 39.50
N SER A 112 -15.76 0.95 38.94
CA SER A 112 -14.53 0.67 38.20
C SER A 112 -14.39 1.57 36.97
N PRO A 113 -13.17 1.73 36.44
CA PRO A 113 -12.97 2.59 35.29
C PRO A 113 -13.65 2.04 34.04
N ASN A 114 -14.02 2.93 33.12
CA ASN A 114 -14.36 2.60 31.75
C ASN A 114 -13.42 3.39 30.82
N VAL A 115 -12.76 2.69 29.90
CA VAL A 115 -11.64 3.21 29.10
C VAL A 115 -11.98 3.14 27.62
N GLN A 116 -11.56 4.17 26.88
CA GLN A 116 -11.61 4.23 25.42
C GLN A 116 -10.32 4.84 24.89
N VAL A 117 -9.85 4.35 23.74
CA VAL A 117 -8.69 4.91 23.01
C VAL A 117 -9.16 5.44 21.67
N THR A 118 -8.65 6.60 21.28
CA THR A 118 -8.91 7.26 20.00
C THR A 118 -7.61 7.41 19.21
N PRO A 119 -7.54 6.95 17.95
CA PRO A 119 -8.55 6.16 17.23
C PRO A 119 -8.74 4.75 17.80
N ALA A 120 -9.94 4.19 17.63
CA ALA A 120 -10.29 2.85 18.10
C ALA A 120 -9.99 1.78 17.04
N GLY A 121 -9.62 0.58 17.48
CA GLY A 121 -9.32 -0.56 16.61
C GLY A 121 -7.90 -0.55 16.04
N PRO A 122 -7.55 -1.48 15.12
CA PRO A 122 -6.25 -1.51 14.49
C PRO A 122 -5.96 -0.24 13.68
N LEU A 123 -4.77 0.31 13.82
CA LEU A 123 -4.33 1.55 13.20
C LEU A 123 -3.14 1.29 12.27
N GLN A 124 -3.30 1.58 10.99
CA GLN A 124 -2.22 1.53 10.01
C GLN A 124 -1.66 2.94 9.78
N ILE A 125 -0.37 3.12 10.00
CA ILE A 125 0.35 4.39 9.86
C ILE A 125 1.44 4.22 8.80
N ARG A 126 1.70 5.24 7.98
CA ARG A 126 2.82 5.20 7.04
C ARG A 126 4.11 5.60 7.73
N LEU A 127 5.21 5.03 7.29
CA LEU A 127 6.53 5.41 7.77
C LEU A 127 6.77 6.92 7.61
N GLY A 128 7.16 7.58 8.70
CA GLY A 128 7.38 9.02 8.78
C GLY A 128 6.14 9.85 9.13
N ASP A 129 4.92 9.31 9.04
CA ASP A 129 3.71 10.03 9.45
C ASP A 129 3.63 10.13 10.98
N PRO A 130 3.04 11.21 11.53
CA PRO A 130 2.81 11.33 12.96
C PRO A 130 1.70 10.38 13.42
N VAL A 131 1.82 9.87 14.64
CA VAL A 131 0.75 9.12 15.32
C VAL A 131 0.42 9.75 16.67
N SER A 132 -0.87 9.83 16.98
CA SER A 132 -1.40 10.30 18.26
C SER A 132 -2.48 9.33 18.74
N LEU A 133 -2.26 8.72 19.90
CA LEU A 133 -3.24 7.88 20.59
C LEU A 133 -3.68 8.59 21.87
N GLU A 134 -4.97 8.88 22.00
CA GLU A 134 -5.54 9.49 23.20
C GLU A 134 -6.33 8.45 23.99
N CYS A 135 -6.05 8.33 25.29
CA CYS A 135 -6.81 7.49 26.19
C CYS A 135 -7.72 8.32 27.08
N SER A 136 -9.01 8.02 27.03
CA SER A 136 -10.02 8.62 27.91
C SER A 136 -10.54 7.57 28.89
N ALA A 137 -10.63 7.95 30.16
CA ALA A 137 -11.14 7.08 31.22
C ALA A 137 -12.16 7.79 32.10
N THR A 138 -13.31 7.15 32.30
CA THR A 138 -14.28 7.52 33.35
C THR A 138 -14.15 6.56 34.52
N GLY A 139 -14.64 6.94 35.69
CA GLY A 139 -14.57 6.11 36.89
C GLY A 139 -14.67 6.95 38.15
N LYS A 140 -15.06 6.32 39.27
CA LYS A 140 -15.06 6.99 40.57
C LYS A 140 -14.54 6.07 41.68
N PRO A 141 -13.43 6.40 42.36
CA PRO A 141 -12.60 7.61 42.22
C PRO A 141 -11.98 7.81 40.83
N ARG A 142 -11.55 9.03 40.50
CA ARG A 142 -10.92 9.34 39.21
C ARG A 142 -9.76 8.36 38.97
N PRO A 143 -9.73 7.63 37.85
CA PRO A 143 -8.70 6.64 37.61
C PRO A 143 -7.38 7.29 37.18
N THR A 144 -6.28 6.59 37.47
CA THR A 144 -4.95 6.89 36.93
C THR A 144 -4.76 6.12 35.63
N ILE A 145 -4.24 6.77 34.59
CA ILE A 145 -3.97 6.15 33.28
C ILE A 145 -2.48 5.80 33.18
N THR A 146 -2.19 4.63 32.61
CA THR A 146 -0.84 4.17 32.25
C THR A 146 -0.85 3.56 30.85
N TRP A 147 0.28 3.69 30.15
CA TRP A 147 0.48 3.16 28.80
C TRP A 147 1.56 2.08 28.78
N GLN A 148 1.36 1.07 27.95
CA GLN A 148 2.35 0.03 27.65
C GLN A 148 2.42 -0.20 26.14
N ARG A 149 3.59 -0.56 25.62
CA ARG A 149 3.79 -1.07 24.25
C ARG A 149 4.44 -2.43 24.33
N ASN A 150 3.82 -3.43 23.69
CA ASN A 150 4.32 -4.81 23.68
C ASN A 150 4.59 -5.38 25.11
N GLY A 151 3.75 -4.98 26.08
CA GLY A 151 3.87 -5.40 27.48
C GLY A 151 4.91 -4.65 28.32
N LEU A 152 5.63 -3.68 27.74
CA LEU A 152 6.60 -2.85 28.46
C LEU A 152 6.01 -1.46 28.75
N PRO A 153 6.27 -0.88 29.95
CA PRO A 153 5.87 0.50 30.26
C PRO A 153 6.40 1.49 29.23
N LEU A 154 5.54 2.37 28.72
CA LEU A 154 5.95 3.45 27.84
C LEU A 154 6.60 4.56 28.69
N VAL A 155 7.93 4.55 28.81
CA VAL A 155 8.69 5.61 29.48
C VAL A 155 9.21 6.55 28.41
N THR A 156 8.51 7.64 28.15
CA THR A 156 8.92 8.63 27.13
C THR A 156 9.04 10.02 27.76
N THR A 157 10.03 10.78 27.32
CA THR A 157 10.39 12.12 27.82
C THR A 157 9.48 13.25 27.29
N THR A 158 8.52 12.95 26.42
CA THR A 158 7.73 13.95 25.66
C THR A 158 6.22 13.95 25.94
N ILE A 159 5.74 13.14 26.87
CA ILE A 159 4.31 13.09 27.21
C ILE A 159 4.03 14.14 28.29
N GLU A 160 3.77 15.37 27.87
CA GLU A 160 3.33 16.45 28.78
C GLU A 160 1.93 16.17 29.37
N ASP A 161 1.15 15.26 28.75
CA ASP A 161 -0.17 14.82 29.19
C ASP A 161 -0.26 13.28 29.29
N THR A 162 -0.30 12.71 30.50
CA THR A 162 -0.25 11.24 30.76
C THR A 162 -1.32 10.38 30.07
N ASN A 163 -2.25 11.01 29.35
CA ASN A 163 -3.36 10.38 28.64
C ASN A 163 -3.08 10.22 27.14
N ILE A 164 -2.08 10.91 26.56
CA ILE A 164 -1.80 10.92 25.12
C ILE A 164 -0.41 10.33 24.83
N VAL A 165 -0.33 9.43 23.86
CA VAL A 165 0.93 8.98 23.26
C VAL A 165 1.09 9.67 21.91
N GLN A 166 2.18 10.43 21.74
CA GLN A 166 2.51 11.09 20.46
C GLN A 166 3.87 10.64 19.95
N VAL A 167 3.92 10.32 18.67
CA VAL A 167 5.15 10.07 17.92
C VAL A 167 5.13 11.00 16.70
N ALA A 168 6.14 11.86 16.58
CA ALA A 168 6.18 12.87 15.53
C ALA A 168 6.44 12.29 14.13
N ALA A 169 7.20 11.21 14.05
CA ALA A 169 7.51 10.50 12.82
C ALA A 169 7.62 8.99 13.12
N ALA A 170 6.61 8.22 12.71
CA ALA A 170 6.53 6.79 13.03
C ALA A 170 7.61 5.97 12.30
N GLY A 171 8.38 5.20 13.05
CA GLY A 171 9.34 4.21 12.52
C GLY A 171 8.88 2.77 12.76
N PRO A 172 9.60 1.77 12.20
CA PRO A 172 9.29 0.35 12.43
C PRO A 172 9.25 -0.05 13.92
N ASP A 173 10.10 0.58 14.74
CA ASP A 173 10.17 0.35 16.19
C ASP A 173 8.98 0.93 16.97
N ASP A 174 8.16 1.75 16.30
CA ASP A 174 6.91 2.28 16.84
C ASP A 174 5.70 1.37 16.57
N ALA A 175 5.88 0.31 15.79
CA ALA A 175 4.84 -0.69 15.61
C ALA A 175 4.68 -1.57 16.88
N GLY A 176 3.46 -2.07 17.06
CA GLY A 176 3.14 -3.01 18.13
C GLY A 176 1.78 -2.79 18.76
N VAL A 177 1.53 -3.52 19.83
CA VAL A 177 0.28 -3.43 20.58
C VAL A 177 0.45 -2.39 21.70
N TYR A 178 -0.23 -1.27 21.54
CA TYR A 178 -0.37 -0.25 22.57
C TYR A 178 -1.54 -0.60 23.48
N MET A 179 -1.32 -0.52 24.79
CA MET A 179 -2.35 -0.78 25.80
C MET A 179 -2.47 0.43 26.71
N CYS A 180 -3.65 1.04 26.73
CA CYS A 180 -4.02 1.97 27.79
C CYS A 180 -4.70 1.20 28.92
N GLN A 181 -4.22 1.39 30.13
CA GLN A 181 -4.81 0.86 31.35
C GLN A 181 -5.24 2.00 32.26
N ALA A 182 -6.46 1.95 32.77
CA ALA A 182 -6.94 2.88 33.79
C ALA A 182 -7.30 2.12 35.07
N GLN A 183 -6.86 2.65 36.22
CA GLN A 183 -7.04 2.01 37.52
C GLN A 183 -7.58 2.98 38.57
N ASN A 184 -8.53 2.52 39.37
CA ASN A 184 -8.93 3.16 40.62
C ASN A 184 -9.11 2.11 41.74
N SER A 185 -9.59 2.54 42.92
CA SER A 185 -9.84 1.61 44.06
C SER A 185 -10.93 0.57 43.79
N GLU A 186 -11.71 0.72 42.73
CA GLU A 186 -12.84 -0.14 42.39
C GLU A 186 -12.49 -1.15 41.30
N GLY A 187 -11.36 -0.99 40.59
CA GLY A 187 -10.90 -1.96 39.60
C GLY A 187 -9.97 -1.36 38.56
N ILE A 188 -9.74 -2.16 37.52
CA ILE A 188 -8.87 -1.86 36.39
C ILE A 188 -9.68 -2.09 35.11
N ALA A 189 -9.49 -1.23 34.11
CA ALA A 189 -9.97 -1.45 32.75
C ALA A 189 -8.83 -1.18 31.76
N GLU A 190 -8.80 -1.94 30.67
CA GLU A 190 -7.75 -1.86 29.66
C GLU A 190 -8.33 -1.90 28.24
N VAL A 191 -7.70 -1.19 27.32
CA VAL A 191 -8.01 -1.21 25.89
C VAL A 191 -6.70 -1.31 25.12
N LYS A 192 -6.70 -2.20 24.12
CA LYS A 192 -5.54 -2.44 23.24
C LYS A 192 -5.82 -1.90 21.84
N VAL A 193 -4.80 -1.29 21.25
CA VAL A 193 -4.77 -0.79 19.88
C VAL A 193 -3.54 -1.38 19.22
N GLU A 194 -3.72 -2.10 18.12
CA GLU A 194 -2.62 -2.59 17.31
C GLU A 194 -2.21 -1.50 16.32
N VAL A 195 -0.97 -1.05 16.42
CA VAL A 195 -0.39 -0.06 15.49
C VAL A 195 0.57 -0.78 14.57
N THR A 196 0.31 -0.72 13.27
CA THR A 196 1.24 -1.21 12.26
C THR A 196 1.80 -0.01 11.50
N VAL A 197 3.14 0.07 11.42
CA VAL A 197 3.80 1.06 10.57
C VAL A 197 4.07 0.39 9.23
N ASP A 198 3.24 0.69 8.25
CA ASP A 198 3.51 0.30 6.87
C ASP A 198 4.65 1.19 6.38
N GLY A 199 5.80 0.59 6.12
CA GLY A 199 6.84 1.20 5.30
C GLY A 199 6.30 1.25 3.88
N GLY A 200 5.40 2.22 3.67
CA GLY A 200 4.30 2.17 2.71
C GLY A 200 4.63 1.31 1.52
N GLN A 201 3.77 0.31 1.24
CA GLN A 201 3.93 -0.59 0.09
C GLN A 201 4.86 0.04 -0.94
N ASN A 202 6.05 -0.50 -1.11
CA ASN A 202 6.85 -0.17 -2.28
C ASN A 202 5.88 -0.35 -3.45
N VAL A 203 5.33 0.76 -3.98
CA VAL A 203 4.55 0.77 -5.21
C VAL A 203 5.59 0.56 -6.28
N GLY A 204 6.14 -0.66 -6.28
CA GLY A 204 7.08 -1.10 -7.23
C GLY A 204 6.32 -1.24 -8.52
N THR A 205 6.81 -0.55 -9.54
CA THR A 205 6.25 -0.66 -10.87
C THR A 205 6.83 -1.90 -11.52
N ALA A 206 5.96 -2.71 -12.14
CA ALA A 206 6.40 -3.82 -12.97
C ALA A 206 7.32 -3.28 -14.09
N PRO A 207 8.26 -4.09 -14.59
CA PRO A 207 9.21 -3.64 -15.60
C PRO A 207 8.48 -3.19 -16.87
N MET A 208 9.02 -2.19 -17.55
CA MET A 208 8.64 -1.84 -18.92
C MET A 208 9.92 -1.77 -19.75
N ALA A 209 10.15 -2.81 -20.56
CA ALA A 209 11.30 -2.91 -21.45
C ALA A 209 11.05 -2.15 -22.76
N SER A 210 12.12 -1.61 -23.32
CA SER A 210 12.15 -0.98 -24.64
C SER A 210 13.51 -1.19 -25.29
N VAL A 211 13.52 -1.40 -26.61
CA VAL A 211 14.74 -1.48 -27.40
C VAL A 211 14.89 -0.21 -28.24
N SER A 212 16.12 0.23 -28.49
CA SER A 212 16.40 1.47 -29.23
C SER A 212 15.99 1.42 -30.70
N THR A 213 15.97 0.23 -31.30
CA THR A 213 15.67 -0.01 -32.72
C THR A 213 14.89 -1.30 -32.87
N THR A 214 13.81 -1.28 -33.64
CA THR A 214 12.95 -2.47 -33.89
C THR A 214 13.47 -3.33 -35.01
N ASP A 215 14.15 -2.74 -35.99
CA ASP A 215 14.67 -3.43 -37.17
C ASP A 215 16.09 -2.94 -37.45
N LEU A 216 17.02 -3.89 -37.56
CA LEU A 216 18.44 -3.67 -37.77
C LEU A 216 18.91 -4.48 -38.98
N THR A 217 19.68 -3.84 -39.83
CA THR A 217 20.37 -4.49 -40.95
C THR A 217 21.86 -4.41 -40.74
N ALA A 218 22.57 -5.53 -40.88
CA ALA A 218 24.02 -5.58 -40.76
C ALA A 218 24.62 -6.42 -41.91
N VAL A 219 25.90 -6.23 -42.21
CA VAL A 219 26.60 -7.02 -43.24
C VAL A 219 27.34 -8.18 -42.59
N GLU A 220 27.41 -9.32 -43.28
CA GLU A 220 28.18 -10.50 -42.90
C GLU A 220 29.64 -10.15 -42.55
N GLY A 221 30.14 -10.69 -41.44
CA GLY A 221 31.44 -10.37 -40.83
C GLY A 221 31.42 -9.11 -39.95
N GLY A 222 30.35 -8.32 -39.98
CA GLY A 222 30.20 -7.08 -39.23
C GLY A 222 29.92 -7.26 -37.74
N THR A 223 29.65 -6.13 -37.09
CA THR A 223 29.29 -6.03 -35.68
C THR A 223 28.01 -5.21 -35.53
N VAL A 224 27.08 -5.64 -34.68
CA VAL A 224 25.88 -4.90 -34.34
C VAL A 224 25.71 -4.80 -32.83
N THR A 225 25.19 -3.67 -32.37
CA THR A 225 24.83 -3.44 -30.97
C THR A 225 23.33 -3.21 -30.86
N MET A 226 22.70 -3.87 -29.90
CA MET A 226 21.29 -3.74 -29.57
C MET A 226 21.18 -3.25 -28.14
N GLN A 227 20.61 -2.06 -27.96
CA GLN A 227 20.46 -1.47 -26.63
C GLN A 227 19.04 -1.67 -26.12
N CYS A 228 18.93 -2.23 -24.91
CA CYS A 228 17.68 -2.31 -24.17
C CYS A 228 17.71 -1.42 -22.93
N GLN A 229 16.58 -0.78 -22.66
CA GLN A 229 16.34 -0.02 -21.44
C GLN A 229 15.06 -0.54 -20.78
N ALA A 230 15.06 -0.62 -19.46
CA ALA A 230 13.90 -1.02 -18.70
C ALA A 230 13.65 -0.03 -17.56
N SER A 231 12.41 0.45 -17.47
CA SER A 231 11.93 1.18 -16.29
C SER A 231 11.21 0.22 -15.35
N GLY A 232 11.15 0.55 -14.05
CA GLY A 232 10.56 -0.32 -13.04
C GLY A 232 11.16 -0.04 -11.67
N SER A 233 10.43 -0.39 -10.61
CA SER A 233 10.92 -0.30 -9.23
C SER A 233 10.62 -1.61 -8.49
N PRO A 234 11.60 -2.30 -7.88
CA PRO A 234 13.04 -2.07 -7.99
C PRO A 234 13.55 -2.10 -9.43
N HIS A 235 14.72 -1.49 -9.68
CA HIS A 235 15.31 -1.34 -11.02
C HIS A 235 15.45 -2.73 -11.69
N PRO A 236 14.89 -2.94 -12.90
CA PRO A 236 14.83 -4.28 -13.49
C PRO A 236 16.21 -4.82 -13.89
N VAL A 237 16.38 -6.13 -13.77
CA VAL A 237 17.52 -6.85 -14.34
C VAL A 237 17.22 -7.13 -15.81
N ILE A 238 18.14 -6.77 -16.71
CA ILE A 238 18.02 -6.96 -18.16
C ILE A 238 18.82 -8.20 -18.58
N SER A 239 18.21 -9.03 -19.43
CA SER A 239 18.88 -10.14 -20.12
C SER A 239 18.42 -10.22 -21.58
N TRP A 240 19.19 -10.90 -22.42
CA TRP A 240 18.90 -11.06 -23.84
C TRP A 240 18.70 -12.52 -24.21
N SER A 241 17.85 -12.77 -25.21
CA SER A 241 17.67 -14.08 -25.82
C SER A 241 17.38 -13.96 -27.31
N LYS A 242 17.55 -15.04 -28.06
CA LYS A 242 17.16 -15.12 -29.48
C LYS A 242 15.95 -16.03 -29.60
N LEU A 243 14.97 -15.64 -30.40
CA LEU A 243 13.76 -16.43 -30.58
C LEU A 243 14.09 -17.74 -31.29
N ARG A 244 13.72 -18.88 -30.68
CA ARG A 244 13.90 -20.25 -31.19
C ARG A 244 15.35 -20.71 -31.43
N ALA A 245 16.34 -19.98 -30.91
CA ALA A 245 17.75 -20.35 -31.03
C ALA A 245 18.56 -19.79 -29.84
N PRO A 246 19.75 -20.34 -29.52
CA PRO A 246 20.65 -19.68 -28.59
C PRO A 246 21.18 -18.36 -29.17
N LEU A 247 21.65 -17.47 -28.31
CA LEU A 247 22.42 -16.30 -28.75
C LEU A 247 23.70 -16.76 -29.48
N PRO A 248 24.19 -15.98 -30.48
CA PRO A 248 25.44 -16.27 -31.16
C PRO A 248 26.61 -16.41 -30.17
N TRP A 249 27.51 -17.35 -30.39
CA TRP A 249 28.59 -17.68 -29.45
C TRP A 249 29.55 -16.51 -29.13
N GLN A 250 29.74 -15.55 -30.03
CA GLN A 250 30.60 -14.37 -29.85
C GLN A 250 29.83 -13.11 -29.39
N HIS A 251 28.89 -13.28 -28.47
CA HIS A 251 28.12 -12.15 -27.94
C HIS A 251 28.69 -11.63 -26.62
N THR A 252 28.46 -10.34 -26.35
CA THR A 252 28.63 -9.75 -25.01
C THR A 252 27.35 -9.06 -24.58
N VAL A 253 27.05 -9.07 -23.28
CA VAL A 253 25.93 -8.34 -22.68
C VAL A 253 26.47 -7.50 -21.52
N GLU A 254 26.50 -6.19 -21.70
CA GLU A 254 26.95 -5.24 -20.67
C GLU A 254 25.97 -4.08 -20.58
N GLY A 255 25.49 -3.76 -19.37
CA GLY A 255 24.61 -2.61 -19.14
C GLY A 255 23.32 -2.60 -19.98
N GLY A 256 22.77 -3.78 -20.31
CA GLY A 256 21.59 -3.92 -21.17
C GLY A 256 21.87 -3.84 -22.68
N VAL A 257 23.14 -3.70 -23.08
CA VAL A 257 23.57 -3.68 -24.48
C VAL A 257 24.07 -5.06 -24.90
N LEU A 258 23.42 -5.67 -25.89
CA LEU A 258 23.87 -6.89 -26.56
C LEU A 258 24.75 -6.52 -27.76
N THR A 259 26.00 -6.98 -27.77
CA THR A 259 26.90 -6.81 -28.92
C THR A 259 27.13 -8.16 -29.59
N LEU A 260 26.93 -8.22 -30.90
CA LEU A 260 27.23 -9.39 -31.72
C LEU A 260 28.35 -9.02 -32.69
N THR A 261 29.40 -9.85 -32.75
CA THR A 261 30.56 -9.65 -33.63
C THR A 261 30.71 -10.84 -34.57
N GLY A 262 31.35 -10.64 -35.72
CA GLY A 262 31.60 -11.72 -36.67
C GLY A 262 30.30 -12.33 -37.23
N LEU A 263 29.32 -11.47 -37.52
CA LEU A 263 27.97 -11.88 -37.92
C LEU A 263 27.98 -12.83 -39.12
N GLY A 264 27.21 -13.91 -39.06
CA GLY A 264 26.86 -14.73 -40.22
C GLY A 264 25.36 -14.68 -40.53
N ARG A 265 24.96 -15.20 -41.70
CA ARG A 265 23.53 -15.26 -42.09
C ARG A 265 22.64 -15.98 -41.06
N GLN A 266 23.17 -16.94 -40.32
CA GLN A 266 22.42 -17.65 -39.28
C GLN A 266 22.10 -16.75 -38.07
N ASP A 267 22.76 -15.61 -37.93
CA ASP A 267 22.55 -14.68 -36.82
C ASP A 267 21.31 -13.81 -37.05
N SER A 268 20.76 -13.77 -38.28
CA SER A 268 19.45 -13.17 -38.56
C SER A 268 18.35 -13.77 -37.68
N GLY A 269 17.34 -12.97 -37.37
CA GLY A 269 16.17 -13.37 -36.59
C GLY A 269 15.77 -12.33 -35.55
N GLN A 270 14.77 -12.71 -34.76
CA GLN A 270 14.21 -11.87 -33.71
C GLN A 270 14.96 -12.08 -32.39
N TYR A 271 15.43 -10.98 -31.80
CA TYR A 271 16.07 -10.93 -30.50
C TYR A 271 15.12 -10.31 -29.48
N ILE A 272 15.16 -10.82 -28.25
CA ILE A 272 14.25 -10.48 -27.17
C ILE A 272 15.08 -9.93 -26.01
N CYS A 273 14.78 -8.70 -25.60
CA CYS A 273 15.22 -8.15 -24.33
C CYS A 273 14.19 -8.51 -23.25
N ASN A 274 14.64 -9.19 -22.21
CA ASN A 274 13.84 -9.58 -21.06
C ASN A 274 14.21 -8.70 -19.85
N ALA A 275 13.24 -8.00 -19.28
CA ALA A 275 13.40 -7.21 -18.07
C ALA A 275 12.57 -7.80 -16.92
N THR A 276 13.20 -8.09 -15.78
CA THR A 276 12.53 -8.72 -14.63
C THR A 276 12.79 -7.96 -13.34
N ASN A 277 11.76 -7.80 -12.52
CA ASN A 277 11.89 -7.43 -11.11
C ASN A 277 10.90 -8.26 -10.27
N ILE A 278 10.84 -8.01 -8.95
CA ILE A 278 9.95 -8.75 -8.05
C ILE A 278 8.45 -8.54 -8.32
N HIS A 279 8.08 -7.52 -9.11
CA HIS A 279 6.70 -7.17 -9.44
C HIS A 279 6.26 -7.64 -10.83
N GLY A 280 7.16 -8.25 -11.62
CA GLY A 280 6.79 -8.84 -12.90
C GLY A 280 7.94 -8.90 -13.89
N TYR A 281 7.55 -9.08 -15.15
CA TYR A 281 8.46 -9.14 -16.28
C TYR A 281 7.89 -8.36 -17.48
N SER A 282 8.77 -7.91 -18.36
CA SER A 282 8.41 -7.27 -19.62
C SER A 282 9.42 -7.66 -20.70
N GLU A 283 8.93 -7.80 -21.93
CA GLU A 283 9.74 -8.16 -23.09
C GLU A 283 9.68 -7.04 -24.13
N ALA A 284 10.81 -6.79 -24.78
CA ALA A 284 10.90 -5.93 -25.96
C ALA A 284 11.64 -6.67 -27.07
N TYR A 285 11.25 -6.43 -28.32
CA TYR A 285 11.72 -7.22 -29.47
C TYR A 285 12.43 -6.34 -30.49
N THR A 286 13.49 -6.88 -31.09
CA THR A 286 14.17 -6.29 -32.25
C THR A 286 14.47 -7.38 -33.28
N GLN A 287 14.40 -7.04 -34.56
CA GLN A 287 14.65 -7.93 -35.69
C GLN A 287 16.00 -7.58 -36.30
N LEU A 288 16.89 -8.56 -36.40
CA LEU A 288 18.17 -8.43 -37.10
C LEU A 288 18.10 -9.16 -38.43
N GLU A 289 18.47 -8.48 -39.51
CA GLU A 289 18.73 -9.08 -40.82
C GLU A 289 20.22 -8.91 -41.17
N VAL A 290 20.92 -10.04 -41.34
CA VAL A 290 22.32 -10.07 -41.75
C VAL A 290 22.41 -10.29 -43.25
N ASP A 291 22.76 -9.22 -43.95
CA ASP A 291 22.95 -9.19 -45.37
C ASP A 291 24.33 -9.70 -45.77
N SER A 292 24.38 -10.52 -46.83
CA SER A 292 25.61 -11.16 -47.29
C SER A 292 25.88 -10.82 -48.75
N PRO A 293 27.15 -10.56 -49.13
CA PRO A 293 27.49 -10.37 -50.53
C PRO A 293 27.23 -11.64 -51.32
N PRO A 294 27.08 -11.55 -52.66
CA PRO A 294 26.95 -12.72 -53.49
C PRO A 294 28.24 -13.55 -53.41
N TYR A 295 28.12 -14.86 -53.48
CA TYR A 295 29.22 -15.77 -53.78
C TYR A 295 28.88 -16.55 -55.03
N THR A 296 29.67 -16.34 -56.08
CA THR A 296 29.34 -16.77 -57.43
C THR A 296 30.10 -18.05 -57.81
N THR A 297 29.41 -18.96 -58.48
CA THR A 297 29.95 -20.20 -59.05
C THR A 297 29.38 -20.44 -60.46
N ILE A 298 30.06 -21.26 -61.27
CA ILE A 298 29.56 -21.68 -62.58
C ILE A 298 29.51 -23.22 -62.59
N LEU A 299 28.36 -23.80 -62.96
CA LEU A 299 28.09 -25.25 -62.86
C LEU A 299 29.05 -26.11 -63.71
N HIS A 300 29.69 -25.52 -64.72
CA HIS A 300 30.75 -26.13 -65.53
C HIS A 300 31.79 -25.07 -65.91
N ASP A 301 32.87 -24.96 -65.15
CA ASP A 301 33.91 -23.94 -65.33
C ASP A 301 34.95 -24.29 -66.41
N GLN A 302 34.91 -25.50 -66.97
CA GLN A 302 35.67 -25.90 -68.15
C GLN A 302 34.80 -26.65 -69.13
N VAL A 303 34.59 -26.07 -70.31
CA VAL A 303 33.72 -26.64 -71.35
C VAL A 303 34.53 -26.84 -72.63
N ARG A 304 34.47 -28.04 -73.19
CA ARG A 304 35.07 -28.39 -74.49
C ARG A 304 33.97 -28.70 -75.49
N LEU A 305 33.99 -28.03 -76.64
CA LEU A 305 32.98 -28.14 -77.68
C LEU A 305 33.63 -28.27 -79.05
N ARG A 306 32.88 -28.79 -80.01
CA ARG A 306 33.21 -28.77 -81.44
C ARG A 306 32.49 -27.60 -82.12
N PRO A 307 33.01 -27.10 -83.26
CA PRO A 307 32.29 -26.10 -84.04
C PRO A 307 30.88 -26.59 -84.42
N GLY A 308 29.87 -25.75 -84.19
CA GLY A 308 28.45 -26.08 -84.43
C GLY A 308 27.66 -26.46 -83.17
N ASP A 309 28.33 -26.84 -82.07
CA ASP A 309 27.66 -27.15 -80.81
C ASP A 309 26.99 -25.90 -80.18
N SER A 310 26.20 -26.10 -79.13
CA SER A 310 25.64 -25.00 -78.33
C SER A 310 26.35 -24.93 -76.98
N LEU A 311 26.91 -23.77 -76.65
CA LEU A 311 27.46 -23.50 -75.32
C LEU A 311 26.33 -23.06 -74.38
N HIS A 312 26.23 -23.72 -73.24
CA HIS A 312 25.36 -23.34 -72.13
C HIS A 312 26.18 -23.20 -70.85
N LEU A 313 26.25 -21.99 -70.31
CA LEU A 313 26.84 -21.73 -69.00
C LEU A 313 25.76 -21.27 -68.02
N GLN A 314 25.72 -21.89 -66.86
CA GLN A 314 24.85 -21.51 -65.75
C GLN A 314 25.68 -20.89 -64.64
N CYS A 315 25.47 -19.62 -64.37
CA CYS A 315 26.00 -18.93 -63.21
C CYS A 315 25.02 -19.05 -62.03
N LEU A 316 25.53 -19.43 -60.87
CA LEU A 316 24.77 -19.54 -59.63
C LEU A 316 25.42 -18.64 -58.58
N ALA A 317 24.62 -17.93 -57.81
CA ALA A 317 25.12 -17.16 -56.69
C ALA A 317 24.24 -17.39 -55.46
N HIS A 318 24.89 -17.50 -54.29
CA HIS A 318 24.22 -17.43 -53.00
C HIS A 318 24.51 -16.07 -52.35
N GLY A 319 23.64 -15.58 -51.47
CA GLY A 319 23.77 -14.25 -50.87
C GLY A 319 22.41 -13.63 -50.59
N SER A 320 22.40 -12.37 -50.14
CA SER A 320 21.16 -11.61 -49.99
C SER A 320 20.53 -11.28 -51.34
N HIS A 321 19.20 -11.40 -51.42
CA HIS A 321 18.42 -11.09 -52.61
C HIS A 321 17.94 -9.62 -52.59
N PRO A 322 17.67 -9.01 -53.75
CA PRO A 322 17.78 -9.57 -55.10
C PRO A 322 19.22 -9.61 -55.62
N ILE A 323 19.60 -10.72 -56.26
CA ILE A 323 20.90 -10.88 -56.93
C ILE A 323 20.70 -10.70 -58.44
N THR A 324 21.56 -9.90 -59.07
CA THR A 324 21.60 -9.67 -60.51
C THR A 324 22.85 -10.29 -61.12
N PHE A 325 22.77 -10.77 -62.36
CA PHE A 325 23.88 -11.42 -63.05
C PHE A 325 24.29 -10.66 -64.30
N HIS A 326 25.58 -10.59 -64.56
CA HIS A 326 26.16 -9.97 -65.75
C HIS A 326 27.31 -10.80 -66.32
N TRP A 327 27.23 -11.13 -67.61
CA TRP A 327 28.26 -11.90 -68.31
C TRP A 327 29.17 -11.02 -69.15
N THR A 328 30.47 -11.27 -69.03
CA THR A 328 31.52 -10.60 -69.81
C THR A 328 32.52 -11.63 -70.34
N ARG A 329 33.34 -11.23 -71.32
CA ARG A 329 34.40 -12.07 -71.87
C ARG A 329 35.76 -11.50 -71.52
N VAL A 330 36.59 -12.29 -70.85
CA VAL A 330 37.90 -11.82 -70.37
C VAL A 330 38.81 -11.48 -71.55
N GLY A 331 39.36 -10.27 -71.55
CA GLY A 331 40.25 -9.78 -72.62
C GLY A 331 39.55 -9.37 -73.91
N ARG A 332 38.21 -9.32 -73.94
CA ARG A 332 37.44 -8.74 -75.06
C ARG A 332 36.43 -7.72 -74.57
N ALA A 333 36.25 -6.64 -75.33
CA ALA A 333 35.35 -5.55 -74.96
C ALA A 333 33.86 -5.93 -75.03
N THR A 334 33.49 -6.89 -75.88
CA THR A 334 32.10 -7.27 -76.13
C THR A 334 31.90 -8.78 -76.12
N MET A 335 30.70 -9.19 -75.70
CA MET A 335 30.21 -10.54 -75.88
C MET A 335 29.91 -10.82 -77.36
N PRO A 336 29.96 -12.08 -77.81
CA PRO A 336 29.47 -12.43 -79.15
C PRO A 336 28.04 -11.93 -79.35
N ALA A 337 27.70 -11.35 -80.50
CA ALA A 337 26.34 -10.82 -80.76
C ALA A 337 25.24 -11.90 -80.68
N ARG A 338 25.64 -13.17 -80.82
CA ARG A 338 24.81 -14.37 -80.69
C ARG A 338 24.66 -14.88 -79.25
N ALA A 339 25.26 -14.19 -78.29
CA ALA A 339 25.15 -14.52 -76.88
C ALA A 339 23.81 -14.02 -76.35
N ASP A 340 23.02 -14.94 -75.82
CA ASP A 340 21.79 -14.64 -75.10
C ASP A 340 22.02 -14.85 -73.60
N THR A 341 21.59 -13.89 -72.79
CA THR A 341 21.75 -13.95 -71.33
C THR A 341 20.42 -13.77 -70.62
N THR A 342 20.21 -14.55 -69.57
CA THR A 342 18.97 -14.49 -68.79
C THR A 342 19.18 -13.82 -67.44
N LYS A 343 18.10 -13.28 -66.85
CA LYS A 343 18.11 -12.76 -65.47
C LYS A 343 18.49 -13.81 -64.42
N ASN A 344 18.34 -15.10 -64.75
CA ASN A 344 18.68 -16.23 -63.88
C ASN A 344 20.14 -16.69 -64.05
N GLY A 345 20.99 -15.87 -64.68
CA GLY A 345 22.42 -16.12 -64.78
C GLY A 345 22.84 -17.09 -65.89
N GLN A 346 21.97 -17.40 -66.86
CA GLN A 346 22.36 -18.24 -68.00
C GLN A 346 23.05 -17.42 -69.09
N LEU A 347 24.01 -18.06 -69.76
CA LEU A 347 24.59 -17.62 -71.02
C LEU A 347 24.46 -18.75 -72.04
N LEU A 348 23.76 -18.48 -73.14
CA LEU A 348 23.59 -19.37 -74.27
C LEU A 348 24.28 -18.80 -75.51
N ILE A 349 25.09 -19.63 -76.17
CA ILE A 349 25.76 -19.29 -77.43
C ILE A 349 25.57 -20.49 -78.38
N GLY A 350 24.62 -20.41 -79.30
CA GLY A 350 24.33 -21.47 -80.28
C GLY A 350 25.29 -21.48 -81.47
N GLN A 351 25.53 -22.65 -82.09
CA GLN A 351 26.45 -22.81 -83.23
C GLN A 351 27.84 -22.23 -82.98
N VAL A 352 28.53 -22.69 -81.93
CA VAL A 352 29.86 -22.16 -81.52
C VAL A 352 30.90 -22.25 -82.64
N LYS A 353 31.78 -21.26 -82.73
CA LYS A 353 32.91 -21.18 -83.66
C LYS A 353 34.20 -21.21 -82.85
N ILE A 354 35.31 -21.53 -83.50
CA ILE A 354 36.64 -21.54 -82.86
C ILE A 354 36.93 -20.20 -82.16
N VAL A 355 36.50 -19.08 -82.77
CA VAL A 355 36.64 -17.72 -82.23
C VAL A 355 35.84 -17.45 -80.94
N ASP A 356 34.92 -18.32 -80.54
CA ASP A 356 34.19 -18.21 -79.27
C ASP A 356 34.97 -18.84 -78.10
N SER A 357 36.09 -19.51 -78.37
CA SER A 357 37.03 -20.01 -77.34
C SER A 357 37.56 -18.87 -76.49
N GLY A 358 37.60 -19.05 -75.18
CA GLY A 358 38.12 -18.06 -74.26
C GLY A 358 37.55 -18.21 -72.87
N THR A 359 37.83 -17.24 -72.01
CA THR A 359 37.32 -17.22 -70.64
C THR A 359 36.10 -16.31 -70.56
N TYR A 360 34.98 -16.85 -70.13
CA TYR A 360 33.76 -16.12 -69.84
C TYR A 360 33.68 -15.86 -68.33
N LYS A 361 33.25 -14.67 -67.95
CA LYS A 361 33.19 -14.20 -66.58
C LYS A 361 31.77 -13.78 -66.24
N CYS A 362 31.18 -14.43 -65.25
CA CYS A 362 29.92 -14.03 -64.66
C CYS A 362 30.20 -13.18 -63.42
N VAL A 363 29.53 -12.04 -63.29
CA VAL A 363 29.52 -11.20 -62.10
C VAL A 363 28.11 -11.23 -61.52
N ALA A 364 27.97 -11.61 -60.26
CA ALA A 364 26.72 -11.51 -59.52
C ALA A 364 26.81 -10.34 -58.53
N THR A 365 25.76 -9.52 -58.45
CA THR A 365 25.73 -8.28 -57.62
C THR A 365 24.43 -8.17 -56.85
N ASN A 366 24.51 -7.80 -55.58
CA ASN A 366 23.39 -7.36 -54.75
C ASN A 366 23.69 -5.99 -54.10
N HIS A 367 22.87 -5.53 -53.16
CA HIS A 367 23.05 -4.23 -52.49
C HIS A 367 24.26 -4.16 -51.56
N VAL A 368 24.82 -5.30 -51.15
CA VAL A 368 26.01 -5.39 -50.29
C VAL A 368 27.29 -5.36 -51.10
N GLY A 369 27.33 -6.08 -52.22
CA GLY A 369 28.55 -6.23 -53.00
C GLY A 369 28.40 -7.08 -54.25
N SER A 370 29.53 -7.53 -54.79
CA SER A 370 29.58 -8.35 -55.99
C SER A 370 30.63 -9.45 -55.89
N SER A 371 30.42 -10.53 -56.62
CA SER A 371 31.36 -11.65 -56.73
C SER A 371 31.39 -12.18 -58.16
N GLU A 372 32.56 -12.65 -58.60
CA GLU A 372 32.77 -13.13 -59.97
C GLU A 372 33.24 -14.58 -60.02
N ALA A 373 32.80 -15.30 -61.05
CA ALA A 373 33.28 -16.63 -61.41
C ALA A 373 33.66 -16.67 -62.89
N LYS A 374 34.62 -17.53 -63.24
CA LYS A 374 35.17 -17.64 -64.59
C LYS A 374 35.03 -19.07 -65.11
N ALA A 375 34.68 -19.20 -66.39
CA ALA A 375 34.63 -20.47 -67.08
C ALA A 375 35.47 -20.42 -68.36
N LYS A 376 36.31 -21.44 -68.58
CA LYS A 376 37.15 -21.60 -69.76
C LYS A 376 36.44 -22.46 -70.80
N VAL A 377 36.14 -21.86 -71.94
CA VAL A 377 35.52 -22.53 -73.09
C VAL A 377 36.58 -22.78 -74.15
N THR A 378 36.69 -24.03 -74.60
CA THR A 378 37.60 -24.45 -75.66
C THR A 378 36.80 -25.04 -76.80
N VAL A 379 36.83 -24.40 -77.96
CA VAL A 379 36.21 -24.90 -79.20
C VAL A 379 37.32 -25.36 -80.15
N LYS A 380 37.41 -26.66 -80.40
CA LYS A 380 38.42 -27.26 -81.29
C LYS A 380 37.75 -28.32 -82.18
N VAL A 381 38.32 -28.49 -83.37
CA VAL A 381 37.90 -29.50 -84.35
C VAL A 381 38.17 -30.90 -83.83
#